data_AF-Q152R6-F1
#
_entry.id   AF-Q152R6-F1
#
_cell.length_a   1.000
_cell.length_b   1.000
_cell.length_c   1.000
_cell.angle_alpha   90.00
_cell.angle_beta   90.00
_cell.angle_gamma   90.00
#
_symmetry.space_group_name_H-M   'P 1'
#
loop_
_entity.id
_entity.type
_entity.pdbx_description
1 polymer ?
#
loop_
_entity_poly.entity_id
_entity_poly.type
_entity_poly.pdbx_seq_one_letter_code
_entity_poly.pdbx_strand_id
1 'polypeptide(L)'
;FSFVNSGPGKYKVMELYKDKSCSPSDLDYLKISFTEKGKQENIQKWINGMSWGIVFYKYGGGAGSTLTIRLRVETGTEPPVAVGPDKV
;
A
#
# COMPACT_ATOMS: atom_id res chain seq x y z
N PHE A 1 -6.37 -2.86 -3.94
CA PHE A 1 -5.02 -2.38 -4.30
C PHE A 1 -4.06 -3.54 -4.08
N SER A 2 -3.40 -4.01 -5.14
CA SER A 2 -2.33 -5.01 -5.06
C SER A 2 -1.04 -4.36 -5.55
N PHE A 3 0.04 -4.52 -4.78
CA PHE A 3 1.38 -4.07 -5.15
C PHE A 3 2.19 -5.30 -5.56
N VAL A 4 2.84 -5.25 -6.71
CA VAL A 4 3.76 -6.29 -7.20
C VAL A 4 5.18 -5.72 -7.11
N ASN A 5 6.02 -6.34 -6.28
CA ASN A 5 7.43 -5.97 -6.16
C ASN A 5 8.24 -6.65 -7.27
N SER A 6 8.75 -5.90 -8.24
CA SER A 6 9.64 -6.41 -9.32
C SER A 6 11.10 -6.61 -8.86
N GLY A 7 11.34 -6.74 -7.55
CA GLY A 7 12.50 -6.22 -6.81
C GLY A 7 13.92 -6.38 -7.40
N PRO A 8 14.84 -5.42 -7.17
CA PRO A 8 16.24 -5.57 -7.50
C PRO A 8 16.99 -6.18 -6.29
N GLY A 9 17.07 -7.51 -6.18
CA GLY A 9 17.85 -8.11 -5.11
C GLY A 9 17.74 -9.62 -4.98
N LYS A 10 18.79 -10.24 -4.44
CA LYS A 10 18.86 -11.67 -4.09
C LYS A 10 17.63 -12.03 -3.25
N TYR A 11 16.75 -12.87 -3.79
CA TYR A 11 15.63 -13.42 -3.05
C TYR A 11 16.16 -14.22 -1.85
N LYS A 12 15.54 -14.05 -0.68
CA LYS A 12 15.80 -14.92 0.48
C LYS A 12 14.69 -15.98 0.51
N VAL A 13 15.07 -17.26 0.42
CA VAL A 13 14.11 -18.36 0.59
C VAL A 13 13.65 -18.37 2.04
N MET A 14 12.34 -18.29 2.26
CA MET A 14 11.75 -18.41 3.59
C MET A 14 11.78 -19.88 4.03
N GLU A 15 12.48 -20.20 5.12
CA GLU A 15 12.58 -21.58 5.62
C GLU A 15 11.22 -22.25 5.87
N LEU A 16 10.21 -21.47 6.28
CA LEU A 16 8.83 -21.94 6.48
C LEU A 16 8.16 -22.45 5.20
N TYR A 17 8.67 -22.04 4.04
CA TYR A 17 8.13 -22.37 2.71
C TYR A 17 9.17 -23.06 1.81
N LYS A 18 10.31 -23.49 2.37
CA LYS A 18 11.40 -24.13 1.61
C LYS A 18 10.96 -25.41 0.87
N ASP A 19 9.97 -26.10 1.44
CA ASP A 19 9.43 -27.36 0.92
C ASP A 19 8.21 -27.13 0.01
N LYS A 20 7.79 -25.86 -0.20
CA LYS A 20 6.80 -25.50 -1.21
C LYS A 20 7.52 -25.12 -2.49
N SER A 21 7.11 -25.71 -3.60
CA SER A 21 7.55 -25.29 -4.93
C SER A 21 7.05 -23.86 -5.18
N CYS A 22 7.96 -22.89 -5.17
CA CYS A 22 7.67 -21.52 -5.62
C CYS A 22 8.11 -21.37 -7.08
N SER A 23 7.19 -20.93 -7.92
CA SER A 23 7.42 -20.44 -9.27
C SER A 23 7.68 -18.93 -9.24
N PRO A 24 8.35 -18.36 -10.26
CA PRO A 24 8.50 -16.90 -10.39
C PRO A 24 7.17 -16.13 -10.45
N SER A 25 6.05 -16.82 -10.73
CA SER A 25 4.70 -16.26 -10.71
C SER A 25 4.02 -16.29 -9.33
N ASP A 26 4.61 -16.95 -8.33
CA ASP A 26 4.06 -16.95 -6.98
C ASP A 26 4.39 -15.63 -6.28
N LEU A 27 3.34 -14.83 -6.06
CA LEU A 27 3.45 -13.48 -5.50
C LEU A 27 3.14 -13.45 -4.00
N ASP A 28 3.98 -12.75 -3.24
CA ASP A 28 3.71 -12.41 -1.84
C ASP A 28 2.70 -11.24 -1.77
N TYR A 29 1.42 -11.57 -1.66
CA TYR A 29 0.37 -10.56 -1.55
C TYR A 29 0.30 -9.92 -0.16
N LEU A 30 0.30 -8.60 -0.12
CA LEU A 30 0.01 -7.81 1.09
C LEU A 30 -1.42 -7.27 1.05
N LYS A 31 -2.20 -7.56 2.09
CA LYS A 31 -3.51 -6.92 2.32
C LYS A 31 -3.33 -5.76 3.29
N ILE A 32 -3.67 -4.55 2.84
CA ILE A 32 -3.60 -3.33 3.64
C ILE A 32 -5.02 -2.83 3.86
N SER A 33 -5.34 -2.52 5.12
CA SER A 33 -6.60 -1.92 5.52
C SER A 33 -6.33 -0.64 6.31
N PHE A 34 -7.11 0.40 6.05
CA PHE A 34 -7.04 1.63 6.84
C PHE A 34 -7.75 1.42 8.17
N THR A 35 -7.07 1.77 9.27
CA THR A 35 -7.68 1.84 10.60
C THR A 35 -8.60 3.06 10.70
N GLU A 36 -9.49 3.10 11.69
CA GLU A 36 -10.37 4.27 11.90
C GLU A 36 -9.57 5.56 12.12
N LYS A 37 -8.48 5.49 12.91
CA LYS A 37 -7.56 6.62 13.07
C LYS A 37 -6.92 7.03 11.73
N GLY A 38 -6.54 6.06 10.90
CA GLY A 38 -5.97 6.34 9.58
C GLY A 38 -6.95 7.05 8.65
N LYS A 39 -8.25 6.72 8.71
CA LYS A 39 -9.30 7.39 7.93
C LYS A 39 -9.56 8.83 8.37
N GLN A 40 -9.33 9.14 9.65
CA GLN A 40 -9.51 10.48 10.23
C GLN A 40 -8.23 11.34 10.17
N GLU A 41 -7.12 10.79 9.67
CA GLU A 41 -5.86 11.51 9.57
C GLU A 41 -5.95 12.65 8.55
N ASN A 42 -5.12 13.68 8.74
CA ASN A 42 -5.10 14.84 7.86
C ASN A 42 -4.85 14.42 6.39
N ILE A 43 -5.76 14.79 5.49
CA ILE A 43 -5.71 14.45 4.06
C ILE A 43 -4.40 14.87 3.39
N GLN A 44 -3.77 15.96 3.84
CA GLN A 44 -2.48 16.42 3.31
C GLN A 44 -1.36 15.41 3.57
N LYS A 45 -1.40 14.68 4.70
CA LYS A 45 -0.43 13.60 4.95
C LYS A 45 -0.61 12.44 3.97
N TRP A 46 -1.86 12.09 3.65
CA TRP A 46 -2.13 11.07 2.64
C TRP A 46 -1.70 11.52 1.24
N ILE A 47 -1.90 12.78 0.87
CA ILE A 47 -1.44 13.34 -0.42
C ILE A 47 0.09 13.34 -0.51
N ASN A 48 0.77 13.79 0.54
CA ASN A 48 2.23 13.81 0.62
C ASN A 48 2.83 12.39 0.63
N GLY A 49 2.06 11.42 1.08
CA GLY A 49 2.46 10.03 1.23
C GLY A 49 3.02 9.76 2.62
N MET A 50 2.68 8.58 3.12
CA MET A 50 3.21 8.07 4.39
C MET A 50 3.94 6.76 4.14
N SER A 51 5.03 6.55 4.88
CA SER A 51 5.95 5.43 4.69
C SER A 51 6.01 4.53 5.92
N TRP A 52 6.05 3.23 5.67
CA TRP A 52 6.22 2.19 6.69
C TRP A 52 7.39 1.28 6.32
N GLY A 53 8.15 0.87 7.32
CA GLY A 53 9.09 -0.24 7.19
C GLY A 53 8.36 -1.57 7.27
N ILE A 54 8.56 -2.44 6.29
CA ILE A 54 8.08 -3.82 6.30
C ILE A 54 9.30 -4.71 6.53
N VAL A 55 9.23 -5.53 7.58
CA VAL A 55 10.31 -6.44 7.97
C VAL A 55 9.79 -7.86 8.06
N PHE A 56 10.60 -8.82 7.62
CA PHE A 56 10.31 -10.23 7.82
C PHE A 56 10.65 -10.62 9.26
N TYR A 57 9.63 -10.92 10.05
CA TYR A 57 9.78 -11.32 11.45
C TYR A 57 10.25 -12.78 11.55
N LYS A 58 11.53 -13.02 11.24
CA LYS A 58 12.43 -14.11 11.69
C LYS A 58 13.71 -14.11 10.83
N TYR A 59 14.83 -14.53 11.45
CA TYR A 59 16.22 -14.62 10.95
C TYR A 59 17.06 -13.32 10.97
N GLY A 60 17.30 -12.82 12.19
CA GLY A 60 18.57 -12.15 12.52
C GLY A 60 18.78 -10.74 11.96
N GLY A 61 17.78 -9.85 12.04
CA GLY A 61 17.90 -8.49 11.52
C GLY A 61 17.79 -8.44 9.98
N GLY A 62 16.81 -9.17 9.44
CA GLY A 62 16.68 -9.43 8.00
C GLY A 62 16.35 -8.19 7.16
N ALA A 63 16.63 -8.34 5.85
CA ALA A 63 16.27 -7.38 4.82
C ALA A 63 14.80 -6.96 4.94
N GLY A 64 14.58 -5.65 4.96
CA GLY A 64 13.26 -5.05 4.93
C GLY A 64 13.03 -4.34 3.61
N SER A 65 11.83 -3.76 3.49
CA SER A 65 11.49 -2.84 2.42
C SER A 65 10.75 -1.64 3.00
N THR A 66 10.71 -0.55 2.25
CA THR A 66 9.90 0.62 2.57
C THR A 66 8.67 0.63 1.68
N LEU A 67 7.48 0.66 2.29
CA LEU A 67 6.22 0.83 1.59
C LEU A 67 5.73 2.26 1.81
N THR A 68 5.49 2.99 0.72
CA THR A 68 4.84 4.31 0.76
C THR A 68 3.43 4.22 0.18
N ILE A 69 2.44 4.70 0.92
CA ILE A 69 1.04 4.79 0.49
C ILE A 69 0.68 6.27 0.36
N ARG A 70 0.12 6.65 -0.78
CA ARG A 70 -0.34 8.01 -1.05
C ARG A 70 -1.73 8.04 -1.69
N LEU A 71 -2.47 9.11 -1.42
CA LEU A 71 -3.73 9.43 -2.06
C LEU A 71 -3.48 10.35 -3.26
N ARG A 72 -3.99 9.97 -4.43
CA ARG A 72 -4.06 10.86 -5.60
C ARG A 72 -5.52 11.26 -5.77
N VAL A 73 -5.77 12.57 -5.75
CA VAL A 73 -7.10 13.13 -6.04
C VAL A 73 -7.05 13.68 -7.45
N GLU A 74 -7.89 13.13 -8.32
CA GLU A 74 -8.08 13.64 -9.68
C GLU A 74 -9.39 14.42 -9.65
N THR A 75 -9.31 15.74 -9.77
CA THR A 75 -10.51 16.56 -9.98
C THR A 75 -10.98 16.31 -11.40
N GLY A 76 -12.16 15.70 -11.56
CA GLY A 76 -12.80 15.57 -12.86
C GLY A 76 -12.89 16.94 -13.54
N THR A 77 -12.74 16.97 -14.86
CA THR A 77 -12.80 18.18 -15.70
C THR A 77 -14.17 18.86 -15.72
N GLU A 78 -15.15 18.36 -15.00
CA GLU A 78 -16.46 18.99 -14.88
C GLU A 78 -16.49 19.96 -13.69
N PRO A 79 -16.81 21.24 -13.90
CA PRO A 79 -17.01 22.19 -12.82
C PRO A 79 -18.08 21.67 -11.86
N PRO A 80 -17.93 21.89 -10.54
CA PRO A 80 -18.99 21.56 -9.60
C PRO A 80 -20.28 22.28 -10.02
N VAL A 81 -21.32 21.50 -10.34
CA VAL A 81 -22.62 22.03 -10.69
C VAL A 81 -23.26 22.57 -9.42
N ALA A 82 -23.40 23.90 -9.34
CA ALA A 82 -24.14 24.54 -8.26
C ALA A 82 -25.63 24.13 -8.37
N VAL A 83 -26.07 23.25 -7.48
CA VAL A 83 -27.50 22.97 -7.29
C VAL A 83 -28.06 24.13 -6.46
N GLY A 84 -28.85 25.00 -7.12
CA GLY A 84 -29.48 26.16 -6.48
C GLY A 84 -30.49 25.75 -5.39
N PRO A 85 -30.93 26.69 -4.54
CA PRO A 85 -31.81 26.37 -3.42
C PRO A 85 -33.13 25.75 -3.91
N ASP A 86 -33.54 24.67 -3.23
CA ASP A 86 -34.83 24.02 -3.44
C ASP A 86 -35.93 25.08 -3.37
N LYS A 87 -36.73 25.17 -4.43
CA LYS A 87 -37.95 25.99 -4.41
C LYS A 87 -38.93 25.28 -3.48
N VAL A 88 -39.10 25.85 -2.29
CA VAL A 88 -40.15 25.53 -1.31
C VAL A 88 -41.53 25.65 -1.96
#